data_AF-Q8KI32-F1
#
_entry.id   AF-Q8KI32-F1
#
_cell.length_a   1.000
_cell.length_b   1.000
_cell.length_c   1.000
_cell.angle_alpha   90.00
_cell.angle_beta   90.00
_cell.angle_gamma   90.00
#
_symmetry.space_group_name_H-M   'P 1'
#
loop_
_entity.id
_entity.type
_entity.pdbx_description
1 polymer ?
#
loop_
_entity_poly.entity_id
_entity_poly.type
_entity_poly.pdbx_seq_one_letter_code
_entity_poly.pdbx_strand_id
1 'polypeptide(L)'
;AAPVFAADVKAEYITVQKDYKDTLKKIQAGIKDGSITNLVVTYDKDKEVANYNYKTNATTADAKEVAATTLYNLVDSKLDNLGDGDLVSFNIKYDAAEKFHTKDEMDALKTRLENKEIVKPASETTAGLVMADGVTNSKKADKSLYAKDVIKFDVVSDTIGYKLTATPISDAQLATLKATYKYANNTKVEFASATELAATDGSAVEVAKGKEYNATGSLVFDSATGKTSNINVDPLTNKGDTVVKVINAKESTIDIDSSTSTSAEDLAKKYVFDEDKLDDIYKELTSEEGYGNLVQLVSGRYQVALYPEGKRLDTKGATDIENTPVKLVLKADKIKDMKEYIDDLR
;
A
#
# COMPACT_ATOMS: atom_id res chain seq x y z
N ALA A 1 -4.56 4.22 2.76
CA ALA A 1 -3.29 4.58 2.12
C ALA A 1 -2.35 3.40 2.29
N ALA A 2 -1.79 2.85 1.21
CA ALA A 2 -0.76 1.83 1.34
C ALA A 2 0.43 2.41 2.15
N PRO A 3 1.10 1.62 3.01
CA PRO A 3 2.32 2.10 3.66
C PRO A 3 3.32 2.51 2.57
N VAL A 4 4.04 3.60 2.81
CA VAL A 4 5.00 4.22 1.87
C VAL A 4 6.07 3.23 1.38
N PHE A 5 6.20 2.08 2.04
CA PHE A 5 7.27 1.10 1.88
C PHE A 5 6.82 -0.21 1.19
N ALA A 6 5.62 -0.24 0.58
CA ALA A 6 5.09 -1.42 -0.10
C ALA A 6 5.28 -1.43 -1.64
N ALA A 7 5.56 -0.29 -2.26
CA ALA A 7 5.87 -0.16 -3.70
C ALA A 7 7.38 0.08 -3.90
N ASP A 8 7.88 0.12 -5.14
CA ASP A 8 9.27 0.48 -5.46
C ASP A 8 9.65 1.77 -4.74
N VAL A 9 10.42 1.64 -3.66
CA VAL A 9 10.74 2.76 -2.79
C VAL A 9 11.89 3.50 -3.43
N LYS A 10 11.68 4.78 -3.76
CA LYS A 10 12.75 5.66 -4.22
C LYS A 10 13.89 5.70 -3.21
N ALA A 11 15.11 5.85 -3.71
CA ALA A 11 16.29 6.04 -2.86
C ALA A 11 16.12 7.24 -1.91
N GLU A 12 15.40 8.28 -2.33
CA GLU A 12 15.18 9.51 -1.55
C GLU A 12 13.76 10.08 -1.72
N TYR A 13 13.19 10.56 -0.60
CA TYR A 13 11.91 11.26 -0.53
C TYR A 13 12.05 12.55 0.28
N ILE A 14 11.60 13.69 -0.25
CA ILE A 14 11.68 14.99 0.43
C ILE A 14 10.27 15.47 0.75
N THR A 15 10.07 16.00 1.97
CA THR A 15 8.84 16.66 2.40
C THR A 15 9.15 18.00 3.05
N VAL A 16 8.17 18.89 3.06
CA VAL A 16 8.26 20.18 3.76
C VAL A 16 7.83 20.07 5.21
N GLN A 17 8.38 20.96 6.03
CA GLN A 17 8.09 21.06 7.46
C GLN A 17 6.59 21.08 7.73
N LYS A 18 5.79 21.88 7.02
CA LYS A 18 4.33 21.93 7.25
C LYS A 18 3.61 20.56 7.20
N ASP A 19 4.18 19.59 6.48
CA ASP A 19 3.62 18.25 6.27
C ASP A 19 4.36 17.17 7.10
N TYR A 20 5.24 17.57 8.04
CA TYR A 20 6.10 16.63 8.77
C TYR A 20 5.29 15.62 9.59
N LYS A 21 4.15 16.03 10.18
CA LYS A 21 3.32 15.16 11.03
C LYS A 21 2.78 13.96 10.27
N ASP A 22 2.37 14.15 9.02
CA ASP A 22 1.87 13.05 8.20
C ASP A 22 3.01 12.14 7.71
N THR A 23 4.19 12.71 7.48
CA THR A 23 5.41 11.94 7.20
C THR A 23 5.80 11.08 8.40
N LEU A 24 5.81 11.64 9.61
CA LEU A 24 6.08 10.89 10.84
C LEU A 24 5.07 9.78 11.06
N LYS A 25 3.77 10.03 10.88
CA LYS A 25 2.74 8.98 11.00
C LYS A 25 3.00 7.79 10.10
N LYS A 26 3.47 8.02 8.86
CA LYS A 26 3.82 6.95 7.90
C LYS A 26 5.04 6.15 8.36
N ILE A 27 6.08 6.82 8.88
CA ILE A 27 7.25 6.15 9.45
C ILE A 27 6.84 5.34 10.69
N GLN A 28 6.06 5.93 11.59
CA GLN A 28 5.54 5.25 12.78
C GLN A 28 4.72 4.01 12.41
N ALA A 29 3.85 4.09 11.40
CA ALA A 29 3.09 2.94 10.91
C ALA A 29 4.01 1.79 10.45
N GLY A 30 5.08 2.10 9.71
CA GLY A 30 6.07 1.11 9.29
C GLY A 30 6.88 0.50 10.45
N ILE A 31 7.13 1.27 11.52
CA ILE A 31 7.75 0.72 12.74
C ILE A 31 6.79 -0.22 13.45
N LYS A 32 5.52 0.20 13.60
CA LYS A 32 4.47 -0.55 14.29
C LYS A 32 4.17 -1.86 13.60
N ASP A 33 4.01 -1.89 12.28
CA ASP A 33 3.71 -3.11 11.53
C ASP A 33 4.94 -3.99 11.29
N GLY A 34 6.13 -3.52 11.66
CA GLY A 34 7.40 -4.24 11.57
C GLY A 34 8.10 -4.15 10.22
N SER A 35 7.53 -3.48 9.22
CA SER A 35 8.15 -3.31 7.91
C SER A 35 9.41 -2.45 7.95
N ILE A 36 9.52 -1.47 8.86
CA ILE A 36 10.77 -0.74 9.12
C ILE A 36 11.61 -1.53 10.13
N THR A 37 12.77 -1.97 9.68
CA THR A 37 13.68 -2.82 10.45
C THR A 37 14.78 -2.02 11.14
N ASN A 38 15.20 -0.91 10.53
CA ASN A 38 16.18 0.02 11.10
C ASN A 38 15.86 1.46 10.71
N LEU A 39 16.19 2.38 11.61
CA LEU A 39 16.04 3.81 11.38
C LEU A 39 17.21 4.58 12.00
N VAL A 40 17.87 5.41 11.21
CA VAL A 40 18.85 6.40 11.68
C VAL A 40 18.31 7.80 11.45
N VAL A 41 18.28 8.61 12.49
CA VAL A 41 17.85 10.02 12.43
C VAL A 41 19.08 10.92 12.46
N THR A 42 19.21 11.80 11.47
CA THR A 42 20.24 12.82 11.42
C THR A 42 19.64 14.22 11.37
N TYR A 43 20.24 15.16 12.10
CA TYR A 43 19.96 16.59 12.01
C TYR A 43 21.06 17.28 11.21
N ASP A 44 20.70 18.33 10.48
CA ASP A 44 21.61 19.27 9.84
C ASP A 44 22.68 18.57 8.98
N LYS A 45 22.22 17.57 8.22
CA LYS A 45 22.93 16.68 7.28
C LYS A 45 23.67 15.50 7.95
N ASP A 46 24.58 15.75 8.89
CA ASP A 46 25.55 14.74 9.35
C ASP A 46 25.47 14.41 10.85
N LYS A 47 24.69 15.15 11.65
CA LYS A 47 24.58 14.90 13.08
C LYS A 47 23.59 13.78 13.39
N GLU A 48 24.09 12.56 13.56
CA GLU A 48 23.29 11.43 14.06
C GLU A 48 22.77 11.73 15.48
N VAL A 49 21.45 11.63 15.66
CA VAL A 49 20.79 11.83 16.96
C VAL A 49 20.09 10.57 17.47
N ALA A 50 19.86 9.59 16.60
CA ALA A 50 19.38 8.27 16.98
C ALA A 50 19.70 7.22 15.92
N ASN A 51 19.88 5.99 16.38
CA ASN A 51 20.07 4.80 15.54
C ASN A 51 19.35 3.62 16.19
N TYR A 52 18.27 3.18 15.55
CA TYR A 52 17.38 2.16 16.07
C TYR A 52 17.44 0.90 15.20
N ASN A 53 17.78 -0.24 15.80
CA ASN A 53 17.58 -1.54 15.19
C ASN A 53 16.32 -2.19 15.76
N TYR A 54 15.19 -2.09 15.05
CA TYR A 54 13.91 -2.59 15.53
C TYR A 54 13.77 -4.10 15.45
N LYS A 55 14.64 -4.81 14.73
CA LYS A 55 14.66 -6.29 14.77
C LYS A 55 15.19 -6.82 16.10
N THR A 56 16.12 -6.11 16.72
CA THR A 56 16.74 -6.52 17.99
C THR A 56 16.15 -5.80 19.19
N ASN A 57 15.77 -4.54 19.04
CA ASN A 57 15.39 -3.68 20.16
C ASN A 57 13.87 -3.61 20.38
N ALA A 58 13.06 -4.05 19.40
CA ALA A 58 11.60 -4.02 19.43
C ALA A 58 11.02 -5.32 18.84
N THR A 59 11.10 -6.40 19.61
CA THR A 59 10.77 -7.77 19.17
C THR A 59 9.30 -8.16 19.38
N THR A 60 8.51 -7.35 20.08
CA THR A 60 7.07 -7.57 20.31
C THR A 60 6.25 -6.43 19.70
N ALA A 61 4.95 -6.66 19.48
CA ALA A 61 4.03 -5.63 18.97
C ALA A 61 4.00 -4.39 19.90
N ASP A 62 3.89 -4.60 21.21
CA ASP A 62 3.91 -3.52 22.21
C ASP A 62 5.23 -2.75 22.20
N ALA A 63 6.36 -3.44 22.08
CA ALA A 63 7.67 -2.79 21.99
C ALA A 63 7.81 -1.94 20.72
N LYS A 64 7.18 -2.35 19.61
CA LYS A 64 7.14 -1.57 18.36
C LYS A 64 6.25 -0.33 18.48
N GLU A 65 5.12 -0.43 19.19
CA GLU A 65 4.28 0.73 19.52
C GLU A 65 5.02 1.76 20.38
N VAL A 66 5.74 1.29 21.41
CA VAL A 66 6.61 2.14 22.23
C VAL A 66 7.70 2.77 21.37
N ALA A 67 8.39 2.00 20.53
CA ALA A 67 9.45 2.50 19.66
C ALA A 67 8.97 3.59 18.69
N ALA A 68 7.77 3.42 18.10
CA ALA A 68 7.16 4.43 17.24
C ALA A 68 6.82 5.72 18.01
N THR A 69 6.40 5.61 19.27
CA THR A 69 6.13 6.76 20.15
C THR A 69 7.43 7.47 20.56
N THR A 70 8.47 6.71 20.89
CA THR A 70 9.80 7.24 21.20
C THR A 70 10.37 8.04 20.03
N LEU A 71 10.23 7.56 18.80
CA LEU A 71 10.64 8.30 17.61
C LEU A 71 9.93 9.66 17.54
N TYR A 72 8.60 9.67 17.67
CA TYR A 72 7.83 10.92 17.61
C TYR A 72 8.32 11.92 18.65
N ASN A 73 8.45 11.50 19.91
CA ASN A 73 8.89 12.37 20.99
C ASN A 73 10.32 12.92 20.78
N LEU A 74 11.18 12.17 20.10
CA LEU A 74 12.54 12.60 19.78
C LEU A 74 12.57 13.76 18.77
N VAL A 75 11.76 13.67 17.72
CA VAL A 75 11.88 14.54 16.53
C VAL A 75 10.81 15.61 16.43
N ASP A 76 9.65 15.46 17.10
CA ASP A 76 8.50 16.37 16.97
C ASP A 76 8.88 17.82 17.24
N SER A 77 9.55 18.10 18.37
CA SER A 77 9.95 19.46 18.72
C SER A 77 10.95 20.09 17.73
N LYS A 78 11.92 19.31 17.23
CA LYS A 78 12.90 19.80 16.24
C LYS A 78 12.24 20.04 14.88
N LEU A 79 11.30 19.20 14.47
CA LEU A 79 10.56 19.35 13.22
C LEU A 79 9.54 20.50 13.27
N ASP A 80 8.88 20.69 14.41
CA ASP A 80 7.92 21.80 14.60
C ASP A 80 8.63 23.16 14.58
N ASN A 81 9.89 23.20 15.02
CA ASN A 81 10.72 24.41 15.08
C ASN A 81 11.95 24.32 14.17
N LEU A 82 11.78 23.72 12.98
CA LEU A 82 12.87 23.54 12.04
C LEU A 82 13.30 24.89 11.47
N GLY A 83 14.55 25.29 11.71
CA GLY A 83 15.08 26.56 11.24
C GLY A 83 15.20 26.63 9.73
N ASP A 84 15.30 27.84 9.19
CA ASP A 84 15.57 28.03 7.77
C ASP A 84 16.93 27.41 7.39
N GLY A 85 16.93 26.49 6.42
CA GLY A 85 18.13 25.76 6.02
C GLY A 85 18.41 24.48 6.82
N ASP A 86 17.71 24.26 7.95
CA ASP A 86 17.81 23.03 8.73
C ASP A 86 17.12 21.86 8.01
N LEU A 87 17.61 20.65 8.30
CA LEU A 87 17.14 19.41 7.70
C LEU A 87 17.08 18.31 8.77
N VAL A 88 16.02 17.51 8.76
CA VAL A 88 15.97 16.23 9.46
C VAL A 88 15.90 15.11 8.43
N SER A 89 16.81 14.14 8.51
CA SER A 89 16.79 12.96 7.64
C SER A 89 16.51 11.69 8.43
N PHE A 90 15.66 10.84 7.86
CA PHE A 90 15.31 9.52 8.35
C PHE A 90 15.86 8.50 7.35
N ASN A 91 16.98 7.88 7.67
CA ASN A 91 17.56 6.80 6.87
C ASN A 91 16.92 5.50 7.33
N ILE A 92 16.04 4.95 6.50
CA ILE A 92 15.14 3.85 6.82
C ILE A 92 15.61 2.61 6.06
N LYS A 93 15.78 1.51 6.79
CA LYS A 93 15.85 0.18 6.19
C LYS A 93 14.52 -0.53 6.41
N TYR A 94 13.98 -1.10 5.36
CA TYR A 94 12.70 -1.78 5.40
C TYR A 94 12.78 -3.18 4.79
N ASP A 95 11.95 -4.08 5.30
CA ASP A 95 11.78 -5.45 4.83
C ASP A 95 10.33 -5.86 5.02
N ALA A 96 9.58 -5.96 3.92
CA ALA A 96 8.17 -6.30 3.95
C ALA A 96 7.93 -7.74 4.45
N ALA A 97 8.94 -8.62 4.39
CA ALA A 97 8.85 -9.95 5.00
C ALA A 97 8.78 -9.89 6.54
N GLU A 98 9.20 -8.78 7.14
CA GLU A 98 9.11 -8.56 8.59
C GLU A 98 7.74 -8.02 9.03
N LYS A 99 6.89 -7.62 8.08
CA LYS A 99 5.55 -7.11 8.35
C LYS A 99 4.68 -8.17 9.02
N PHE A 100 4.05 -7.83 10.14
CA PHE A 100 3.08 -8.67 10.82
C PHE A 100 1.69 -8.02 10.83
N HIS A 101 0.68 -8.81 11.21
CA HIS A 101 -0.70 -8.36 11.23
C HIS A 101 -1.21 -8.21 12.66
N THR A 102 -2.03 -7.19 12.87
CA THR A 102 -2.78 -6.98 14.10
C THR A 102 -3.98 -7.93 14.18
N LYS A 103 -4.54 -8.08 15.39
CA LYS A 103 -5.76 -8.87 15.59
C LYS A 103 -6.93 -8.32 14.77
N ASP A 104 -7.12 -7.01 14.80
CA ASP A 104 -8.24 -6.34 14.12
C ASP A 104 -8.17 -6.52 12.60
N GLU A 105 -6.97 -6.44 12.01
CA GLU A 105 -6.76 -6.70 10.58
C GLU A 105 -7.14 -8.15 10.21
N MET A 106 -6.74 -9.12 11.02
CA MET A 106 -7.04 -10.53 10.77
C MET A 106 -8.52 -10.87 11.02
N ASP A 107 -9.15 -10.28 12.04
CA ASP A 107 -10.59 -10.45 12.31
C ASP A 107 -11.45 -9.80 11.21
N ALA A 108 -11.04 -8.63 10.70
CA ALA A 108 -11.67 -8.00 9.55
C ALA A 108 -11.54 -8.86 8.28
N LEU A 109 -10.34 -9.42 8.04
CA LEU A 109 -10.12 -10.34 6.92
C LEU A 109 -10.97 -11.61 7.07
N LYS A 110 -10.99 -12.22 8.26
CA LYS A 110 -11.84 -13.38 8.57
C LYS A 110 -13.30 -13.09 8.25
N THR A 111 -13.83 -11.98 8.76
CA THR A 111 -15.23 -11.58 8.53
C THR A 111 -15.52 -11.42 7.04
N ARG A 112 -14.61 -10.80 6.28
CA ARG A 112 -14.75 -10.64 4.82
C ARG A 112 -14.73 -11.98 4.08
N LEU A 113 -13.83 -12.89 4.46
CA LEU A 113 -13.71 -14.21 3.85
C LEU A 113 -14.93 -15.08 4.19
N GLU A 114 -15.35 -15.13 5.46
CA GLU A 114 -16.50 -15.92 5.91
C GLU A 114 -17.80 -15.53 5.20
N ASN A 115 -17.97 -14.24 4.92
CA ASN A 115 -19.15 -13.70 4.23
C ASN A 115 -19.00 -13.65 2.71
N LYS A 116 -17.89 -14.17 2.15
CA LYS A 116 -17.71 -14.23 0.70
C LYS A 116 -18.66 -15.27 0.12
N GLU A 117 -19.60 -14.79 -0.68
CA GLU A 117 -20.51 -15.63 -1.47
C GLU A 117 -19.73 -16.32 -2.60
N ILE A 118 -19.84 -17.65 -2.65
CA ILE A 118 -19.14 -18.53 -3.59
C ILE A 118 -20.09 -18.96 -4.70
N VAL A 119 -21.31 -19.39 -4.34
CA VAL A 119 -22.36 -19.80 -5.28
C VAL A 119 -23.70 -19.26 -4.83
N LYS A 120 -24.40 -18.53 -5.70
CA LYS A 120 -25.78 -18.07 -5.48
C LYS A 120 -26.80 -19.20 -5.66
N PRO A 121 -28.01 -19.11 -5.10
CA PRO A 121 -29.12 -19.97 -5.48
C PRO A 121 -29.34 -19.97 -7.00
N ALA A 122 -29.62 -21.14 -7.57
CA ALA A 122 -29.99 -21.26 -8.96
C ALA A 122 -31.33 -20.56 -9.25
N SER A 123 -31.54 -20.20 -10.51
CA SER A 123 -32.85 -19.79 -11.03
C SER A 123 -33.32 -20.77 -12.11
N GLU A 124 -34.45 -20.49 -12.74
CA GLU A 124 -34.93 -21.29 -13.87
C GLU A 124 -33.98 -21.26 -15.09
N THR A 125 -33.14 -20.23 -15.19
CA THR A 125 -32.27 -20.00 -16.36
C THR A 125 -30.80 -19.81 -16.01
N THR A 126 -30.45 -19.76 -14.72
CA THR A 126 -29.07 -19.53 -14.27
C THR A 126 -28.60 -20.63 -13.33
N ALA A 127 -27.37 -21.06 -13.53
CA ALA A 127 -26.73 -22.06 -12.70
C ALA A 127 -26.51 -21.56 -11.28
N GLY A 128 -26.48 -22.48 -10.32
CA GLY A 128 -26.29 -22.17 -8.91
C GLY A 128 -26.67 -23.31 -7.98
N LEU A 129 -26.87 -22.96 -6.72
CA LEU A 129 -27.21 -23.90 -5.66
C LEU A 129 -28.70 -24.30 -5.73
N VAL A 130 -28.95 -25.61 -5.66
CA VAL A 130 -30.27 -26.23 -5.63
C VAL A 130 -30.44 -27.13 -4.41
N MET A 131 -31.69 -27.38 -4.03
CA MET A 131 -32.08 -28.36 -3.01
C MET A 131 -33.22 -29.25 -3.56
N ALA A 132 -33.50 -30.38 -2.91
CA ALA A 132 -34.56 -31.29 -3.34
C ALA A 132 -35.96 -30.66 -3.26
N ASP A 133 -36.79 -30.93 -4.26
CA ASP A 133 -38.21 -30.62 -4.33
C ASP A 133 -39.03 -31.91 -4.47
N GLY A 134 -39.37 -32.51 -3.33
CA GLY A 134 -39.92 -33.86 -3.30
C GLY A 134 -38.85 -34.92 -3.59
N VAL A 135 -39.24 -35.99 -4.30
CA VAL A 135 -38.39 -37.18 -4.47
C VAL A 135 -37.37 -37.01 -5.61
N THR A 136 -37.73 -36.33 -6.69
CA THR A 136 -36.96 -36.36 -7.94
C THR A 136 -36.46 -34.98 -8.38
N ASN A 137 -37.27 -33.94 -8.19
CA ASN A 137 -37.01 -32.62 -8.77
C ASN A 137 -36.07 -31.77 -7.89
N SER A 138 -35.48 -30.75 -8.50
CA SER A 138 -34.75 -29.70 -7.80
C SER A 138 -35.61 -28.45 -7.66
N LYS A 139 -35.30 -27.63 -6.64
CA LYS A 139 -35.74 -26.24 -6.54
C LYS A 139 -34.55 -25.36 -6.15
N LYS A 140 -34.74 -24.04 -6.24
CA LYS A 140 -33.72 -23.08 -5.78
C LYS A 140 -33.38 -23.35 -4.31
N ALA A 141 -32.09 -23.25 -3.97
CA ALA A 141 -31.67 -23.25 -2.58
C ALA A 141 -32.26 -22.05 -1.82
N ASP A 142 -32.44 -22.21 -0.53
CA ASP A 142 -32.90 -21.16 0.39
C ASP A 142 -31.79 -20.20 0.84
N LYS A 143 -30.53 -20.54 0.55
CA LYS A 143 -29.35 -19.72 0.84
C LYS A 143 -28.27 -19.89 -0.23
N SER A 144 -27.35 -18.94 -0.27
CA SER A 144 -26.09 -19.06 -1.01
C SER A 144 -25.09 -19.96 -0.28
N LEU A 145 -24.11 -20.47 -1.03
CA LEU A 145 -22.90 -21.08 -0.47
C LEU A 145 -21.90 -19.97 -0.14
N TYR A 146 -21.47 -19.90 1.11
CA TYR A 146 -20.43 -18.97 1.57
C TYR A 146 -19.12 -19.71 1.84
N ALA A 147 -17.98 -18.99 1.81
CA ALA A 147 -16.67 -19.62 2.03
C ALA A 147 -16.59 -20.34 3.38
N LYS A 148 -17.21 -19.77 4.43
CA LYS A 148 -17.28 -20.39 5.77
C LYS A 148 -17.97 -21.76 5.80
N ASP A 149 -18.77 -22.08 4.78
CA ASP A 149 -19.50 -23.34 4.71
C ASP A 149 -18.60 -24.48 4.18
N VAL A 150 -17.44 -24.16 3.59
CA VAL A 150 -16.47 -25.12 3.02
C VAL A 150 -15.04 -24.97 3.55
N ILE A 151 -14.72 -23.84 4.18
CA ILE A 151 -13.40 -23.53 4.76
C ILE A 151 -13.61 -22.94 6.16
N LYS A 152 -12.86 -23.44 7.13
CA LYS A 152 -12.79 -22.88 8.49
C LYS A 152 -11.71 -21.81 8.56
N PHE A 153 -12.08 -20.62 9.02
CA PHE A 153 -11.15 -19.50 9.24
C PHE A 153 -10.93 -19.28 10.73
N ASP A 154 -9.68 -19.38 11.18
CA ASP A 154 -9.31 -19.13 12.57
C ASP A 154 -8.27 -18.00 12.64
N VAL A 155 -8.46 -17.07 13.58
CA VAL A 155 -7.46 -16.03 13.90
C VAL A 155 -6.75 -16.45 15.19
N VAL A 156 -5.44 -16.61 15.10
CA VAL A 156 -4.60 -17.07 16.22
C VAL A 156 -3.37 -16.21 16.37
N SER A 157 -2.76 -16.20 17.55
CA SER A 157 -1.49 -15.53 17.79
C SER A 157 -0.38 -16.14 16.92
N ASP A 158 0.51 -15.30 16.41
CA ASP A 158 1.73 -15.69 15.71
C ASP A 158 2.96 -15.35 16.58
N THR A 159 4.16 -15.69 16.11
CA THR A 159 5.44 -15.29 16.71
C THR A 159 5.50 -13.80 17.08
N ILE A 160 4.92 -12.95 16.24
CA ILE A 160 4.59 -11.55 16.55
C ILE A 160 3.24 -11.21 15.92
N GLY A 161 2.34 -10.62 16.71
CA GLY A 161 1.00 -10.29 16.25
C GLY A 161 0.10 -11.51 16.05
N TYR A 162 -0.65 -11.52 14.95
CA TYR A 162 -1.68 -12.52 14.66
C TYR A 162 -1.58 -13.02 13.22
N LYS A 163 -2.10 -14.23 13.00
CA LYS A 163 -2.28 -14.82 11.68
C LYS A 163 -3.69 -15.34 11.50
N LEU A 164 -4.12 -15.44 10.25
CA LEU A 164 -5.35 -16.10 9.85
C LEU A 164 -5.04 -17.42 9.16
N THR A 165 -5.64 -18.51 9.65
CA THR A 165 -5.53 -19.85 9.08
C THR A 165 -6.82 -20.23 8.38
N ALA A 166 -6.74 -20.60 7.11
CA ALA A 166 -7.84 -21.08 6.29
C ALA A 166 -7.70 -22.59 6.07
N THR A 167 -8.49 -23.37 6.81
CA THR A 167 -8.45 -24.84 6.80
C THR A 167 -9.64 -25.40 6.03
N PRO A 168 -9.43 -26.17 4.94
CA PRO A 168 -10.50 -26.90 4.28
C PRO A 168 -11.34 -27.73 5.25
N ILE A 169 -12.66 -27.64 5.13
CA ILE A 169 -13.57 -28.52 5.89
C ILE A 169 -13.48 -29.93 5.30
N SER A 170 -13.35 -30.93 6.17
CA SER A 170 -13.27 -32.32 5.71
C SER A 170 -14.58 -32.80 5.08
N ASP A 171 -14.51 -33.82 4.22
CA ASP A 171 -15.70 -34.37 3.56
C ASP A 171 -16.76 -34.87 4.57
N ALA A 172 -16.31 -35.46 5.69
CA ALA A 172 -17.19 -35.90 6.77
C ALA A 172 -17.95 -34.74 7.42
N GLN A 173 -17.31 -33.57 7.58
CA GLN A 173 -17.95 -32.37 8.12
C GLN A 173 -18.88 -31.69 7.09
N LEU A 174 -18.63 -31.88 5.79
CA LEU A 174 -19.45 -31.36 4.71
C LEU A 174 -20.71 -32.21 4.45
N ALA A 175 -20.78 -33.44 4.98
CA ALA A 175 -21.81 -34.44 4.68
C ALA A 175 -23.26 -33.90 4.74
N THR A 176 -23.63 -33.17 5.80
CA THR A 176 -24.97 -32.59 5.94
C THR A 176 -25.26 -31.53 4.87
N LEU A 177 -24.26 -30.70 4.56
CA LEU A 177 -24.43 -29.61 3.59
C LEU A 177 -24.60 -30.18 2.17
N LYS A 178 -23.76 -31.14 1.77
CA LYS A 178 -23.80 -31.74 0.43
C LYS A 178 -24.97 -32.71 0.21
N ALA A 179 -25.53 -33.27 1.28
CA ALA A 179 -26.81 -34.00 1.21
C ALA A 179 -28.02 -33.07 0.97
N THR A 180 -27.93 -31.83 1.45
CA THR A 180 -29.03 -30.84 1.36
C THR A 180 -28.94 -30.01 0.09
N TYR A 181 -27.73 -29.63 -0.29
CA TYR A 181 -27.47 -28.69 -1.37
C TYR A 181 -26.52 -29.27 -2.40
N LYS A 182 -26.81 -29.00 -3.67
CA LYS A 182 -26.00 -29.38 -4.82
C LYS A 182 -25.90 -28.23 -5.81
N TYR A 183 -24.99 -28.32 -6.76
CA TYR A 183 -24.89 -27.38 -7.87
C TYR A 183 -25.59 -27.91 -9.12
N ALA A 184 -26.33 -27.05 -9.80
CA ALA A 184 -27.00 -27.38 -11.04
C ALA A 184 -27.00 -26.19 -12.01
N ASN A 185 -27.19 -26.48 -13.31
CA ASN A 185 -27.27 -25.46 -14.35
C ASN A 185 -28.55 -24.60 -14.28
N ASN A 186 -29.58 -25.06 -13.58
CA ASN A 186 -30.82 -24.35 -13.28
C ASN A 186 -31.68 -25.19 -12.30
N THR A 187 -32.88 -24.72 -11.97
CA THR A 187 -33.83 -25.43 -11.08
C THR A 187 -34.66 -26.54 -11.75
N LYS A 188 -34.55 -26.76 -13.07
CA LYS A 188 -35.39 -27.72 -13.83
C LYS A 188 -34.73 -29.09 -14.03
N VAL A 189 -33.70 -29.42 -13.26
CA VAL A 189 -32.98 -30.70 -13.33
C VAL A 189 -33.38 -31.65 -12.21
N GLU A 190 -33.13 -32.94 -12.39
CA GLU A 190 -33.27 -33.93 -11.32
C GLU A 190 -32.19 -33.71 -10.25
N PHE A 191 -32.58 -33.71 -8.97
CA PHE A 191 -31.65 -33.47 -7.87
C PHE A 191 -30.55 -34.56 -7.76
N ALA A 192 -30.86 -35.78 -8.20
CA ALA A 192 -29.89 -36.87 -8.28
C ALA A 192 -28.77 -36.59 -9.30
N SER A 193 -29.06 -35.85 -10.37
CA SER A 193 -28.12 -35.51 -11.45
C SER A 193 -27.26 -34.26 -11.18
N ALA A 194 -27.61 -33.49 -10.14
CA ALA A 194 -26.87 -32.28 -9.76
C ALA A 194 -25.49 -32.62 -9.16
N THR A 195 -24.50 -31.75 -9.38
CA THR A 195 -23.13 -31.91 -8.88
C THR A 195 -23.12 -31.76 -7.36
N GLU A 196 -22.62 -32.77 -6.65
CA GLU A 196 -22.46 -32.72 -5.20
C GLU A 196 -21.38 -31.71 -4.80
N LEU A 197 -21.58 -31.00 -3.69
CA LEU A 197 -20.51 -30.19 -3.10
C LEU A 197 -19.41 -31.10 -2.58
N ALA A 198 -18.17 -30.79 -2.91
CA ALA A 198 -17.01 -31.57 -2.51
C ALA A 198 -16.06 -30.75 -1.63
N ALA A 199 -15.37 -31.44 -0.73
CA ALA A 199 -14.36 -30.82 0.12
C ALA A 199 -13.27 -30.15 -0.73
N THR A 200 -12.81 -28.98 -0.28
CA THR A 200 -11.64 -28.30 -0.84
C THR A 200 -10.40 -29.19 -0.67
N ASP A 201 -9.65 -29.39 -1.76
CA ASP A 201 -8.38 -30.13 -1.69
C ASP A 201 -7.28 -29.29 -1.03
N GLY A 202 -6.29 -29.97 -0.44
CA GLY A 202 -5.07 -29.35 0.06
C GLY A 202 -5.03 -29.14 1.57
N SER A 203 -3.94 -28.51 2.02
CA SER A 203 -3.69 -28.22 3.43
C SER A 203 -4.24 -26.85 3.84
N ALA A 204 -4.18 -26.57 5.13
CA ALA A 204 -4.40 -25.22 5.64
C ALA A 204 -3.44 -24.22 4.97
N VAL A 205 -3.95 -23.01 4.71
CA VAL A 205 -3.21 -21.87 4.17
C VAL A 205 -3.23 -20.75 5.19
N GLU A 206 -2.12 -20.02 5.34
CA GLU A 206 -1.97 -19.00 6.37
C GLU A 206 -1.64 -17.63 5.78
N VAL A 207 -2.42 -16.62 6.18
CA VAL A 207 -2.04 -15.21 6.09
C VAL A 207 -1.32 -14.88 7.39
N ALA A 208 0.00 -14.88 7.34
CA ALA A 208 0.88 -14.72 8.50
C ALA A 208 1.91 -13.62 8.24
N LYS A 209 2.86 -13.43 9.17
CA LYS A 209 3.99 -12.52 8.97
C LYS A 209 4.66 -12.72 7.61
N GLY A 210 4.92 -11.62 6.91
CA GLY A 210 5.56 -11.61 5.59
C GLY A 210 4.71 -12.22 4.47
N LYS A 211 3.41 -12.41 4.69
CA LYS A 211 2.45 -12.89 3.68
C LYS A 211 1.21 -12.03 3.66
N GLU A 212 0.61 -11.91 2.49
CA GLU A 212 -0.66 -11.21 2.30
C GLU A 212 -1.69 -12.05 1.55
N TYR A 213 -2.96 -11.76 1.78
CA TYR A 213 -4.06 -12.41 1.06
C TYR A 213 -4.14 -11.90 -0.38
N ASN A 214 -4.15 -12.82 -1.34
CA ASN A 214 -4.37 -12.52 -2.75
C ASN A 214 -5.78 -12.93 -3.18
N ALA A 215 -6.62 -11.98 -3.58
CA ALA A 215 -7.98 -12.28 -4.01
C ALA A 215 -8.05 -13.01 -5.37
N THR A 216 -7.02 -12.90 -6.20
CA THR A 216 -6.97 -13.48 -7.54
C THR A 216 -6.89 -15.00 -7.43
N GLY A 217 -7.87 -15.70 -8.00
CA GLY A 217 -7.94 -17.16 -7.96
C GLY A 217 -8.29 -17.76 -6.59
N SER A 218 -8.54 -16.93 -5.57
CA SER A 218 -9.00 -17.38 -4.26
C SER A 218 -10.47 -17.75 -4.27
N LEU A 219 -10.84 -18.81 -3.57
CA LEU A 219 -12.23 -19.18 -3.29
C LEU A 219 -13.09 -19.34 -4.57
N VAL A 220 -12.50 -19.93 -5.60
CA VAL A 220 -13.14 -20.17 -6.90
C VAL A 220 -13.86 -21.51 -6.86
N PHE A 221 -15.14 -21.52 -7.22
CA PHE A 221 -15.95 -22.73 -7.33
C PHE A 221 -15.77 -23.39 -8.69
N ASP A 222 -15.45 -24.68 -8.69
CA ASP A 222 -15.44 -25.53 -9.87
C ASP A 222 -16.77 -26.30 -9.94
N SER A 223 -17.59 -25.96 -10.94
CA SER A 223 -18.91 -26.58 -11.15
C SER A 223 -18.86 -28.02 -11.65
N ALA A 224 -17.74 -28.45 -12.23
CA ALA A 224 -17.57 -29.82 -12.70
C ALA A 224 -17.28 -30.77 -11.54
N THR A 225 -16.53 -30.31 -10.54
CA THR A 225 -16.12 -31.14 -9.40
C THR A 225 -16.87 -30.82 -8.11
N GLY A 226 -17.61 -29.71 -8.06
CA GLY A 226 -18.27 -29.21 -6.86
C GLY A 226 -17.33 -28.69 -5.78
N LYS A 227 -16.05 -28.45 -6.12
CA LYS A 227 -15.01 -28.02 -5.17
C LYS A 227 -14.88 -26.51 -5.16
N THR A 228 -14.43 -25.96 -4.04
CA THR A 228 -14.03 -24.55 -3.94
C THR A 228 -12.53 -24.49 -3.68
N SER A 229 -11.75 -23.67 -4.41
CA SER A 229 -10.33 -23.48 -4.10
C SER A 229 -10.15 -22.84 -2.71
N ASN A 230 -8.98 -23.04 -2.09
CA ASN A 230 -8.66 -22.31 -0.86
C ASN A 230 -8.32 -20.84 -1.18
N ILE A 231 -7.96 -20.06 -0.16
CA ILE A 231 -7.35 -18.75 -0.36
C ILE A 231 -5.94 -18.89 -0.91
N ASN A 232 -5.53 -17.90 -1.70
CA ASN A 232 -4.17 -17.67 -2.16
C ASN A 232 -3.50 -16.65 -1.26
N VAL A 233 -2.21 -16.85 -1.02
CA VAL A 233 -1.38 -15.95 -0.24
C VAL A 233 -0.07 -15.71 -0.97
N ASP A 234 0.34 -14.44 -1.04
CA ASP A 234 1.58 -14.04 -1.69
C ASP A 234 2.63 -13.68 -0.64
N PRO A 235 3.90 -14.04 -0.86
CA PRO A 235 4.99 -13.59 -0.01
C PRO A 235 5.28 -12.11 -0.25
N LEU A 236 5.48 -11.37 0.84
CA LEU A 236 6.00 -10.01 0.80
C LEU A 236 7.52 -10.07 0.67
N THR A 237 8.04 -9.59 -0.46
CA THR A 237 9.48 -9.71 -0.80
C THR A 237 10.21 -8.38 -0.95
N ASN A 238 9.48 -7.27 -0.96
CA ASN A 238 10.05 -5.94 -1.10
C ASN A 238 10.90 -5.57 0.13
N LYS A 239 12.14 -5.15 -0.11
CA LYS A 239 13.09 -4.75 0.93
C LYS A 239 14.08 -3.75 0.34
N GLY A 240 14.62 -2.87 1.17
CA GLY A 240 15.59 -1.89 0.72
C GLY A 240 15.88 -0.82 1.75
N ASP A 241 16.58 0.20 1.26
CA ASP A 241 16.96 1.38 2.03
C ASP A 241 16.35 2.61 1.35
N THR A 242 15.89 3.57 2.15
CA THR A 242 15.36 4.85 1.66
C THR A 242 15.71 5.97 2.62
N VAL A 243 15.83 7.19 2.12
CA VAL A 243 16.05 8.38 2.93
C VAL A 243 14.86 9.31 2.82
N VAL A 244 14.19 9.58 3.95
CA VAL A 244 13.13 10.59 4.03
C VAL A 244 13.70 11.86 4.65
N LYS A 245 13.65 12.97 3.92
CA LYS A 245 14.17 14.28 4.32
C LYS A 245 13.02 15.24 4.61
N VAL A 246 13.06 15.92 5.75
CA VAL A 246 12.14 17.01 6.10
C VAL A 246 12.92 18.32 6.14
N ILE A 247 12.54 19.27 5.29
CA ILE A 247 13.16 20.59 5.22
C ILE A 247 12.16 21.69 5.58
N ASN A 248 12.64 22.77 6.20
CA ASN A 248 11.89 24.01 6.23
C ASN A 248 12.13 24.74 4.90
N ALA A 249 11.08 24.78 4.06
CA ALA A 249 11.16 25.39 2.75
C ALA A 249 9.91 26.18 2.44
N LYS A 250 10.10 27.34 1.78
CA LYS A 250 9.00 28.12 1.26
C LYS A 250 8.36 27.37 0.09
N GLU A 251 7.06 27.10 0.17
CA GLU A 251 6.33 26.49 -0.95
C GLU A 251 5.83 27.57 -1.91
N SER A 252 6.04 27.35 -3.21
CA SER A 252 5.48 28.19 -4.27
C SER A 252 4.86 27.29 -5.33
N THR A 253 3.63 27.58 -5.72
CA THR A 253 2.94 26.84 -6.80
C THR A 253 3.02 27.66 -8.08
N ILE A 254 3.33 26.98 -9.18
CA ILE A 254 3.39 27.55 -10.52
C ILE A 254 2.42 26.76 -11.37
N ASP A 255 1.37 27.43 -11.82
CA ASP A 255 0.46 26.90 -12.82
C ASP A 255 1.07 27.13 -14.19
N ILE A 256 1.38 26.05 -14.91
CA ILE A 256 1.92 26.03 -16.27
C ILE A 256 0.73 26.05 -17.24
N ASP A 257 0.46 27.22 -17.78
CA ASP A 257 -0.52 27.49 -18.83
C ASP A 257 -0.04 28.66 -19.71
N SER A 258 -0.84 29.05 -20.71
CA SER A 258 -0.48 30.13 -21.63
C SER A 258 -0.37 31.53 -20.99
N SER A 259 -0.73 31.68 -19.71
CA SER A 259 -0.74 32.93 -18.95
C SER A 259 0.26 32.98 -17.80
N THR A 260 1.08 31.94 -17.63
CA THR A 260 2.07 31.86 -16.56
C THR A 260 3.08 33.01 -16.65
N SER A 261 3.22 33.78 -15.57
CA SER A 261 4.16 34.90 -15.47
C SER A 261 5.59 34.49 -15.12
N THR A 262 5.81 33.21 -14.78
CA THR A 262 7.10 32.65 -14.37
C THR A 262 7.53 31.56 -15.34
N SER A 263 8.50 31.85 -16.20
CA SER A 263 9.04 30.88 -17.16
C SER A 263 10.00 29.89 -16.50
N ALA A 264 10.23 28.75 -17.15
CA ALA A 264 11.28 27.80 -16.77
C ALA A 264 12.65 28.49 -16.75
N GLU A 265 12.92 29.35 -17.74
CA GLU A 265 14.16 30.13 -17.83
C GLU A 265 14.35 31.08 -16.62
N ASP A 266 13.28 31.75 -16.17
CA ASP A 266 13.35 32.62 -14.98
C ASP A 266 13.66 31.81 -13.71
N LEU A 267 13.08 30.62 -13.58
CA LEU A 267 13.40 29.71 -12.48
C LEU A 267 14.83 29.18 -12.55
N ALA A 268 15.30 28.77 -13.73
CA ALA A 268 16.66 28.26 -13.95
C ALA A 268 17.72 29.33 -13.69
N LYS A 269 17.43 30.60 -13.96
CA LYS A 269 18.28 31.75 -13.58
C LYS A 269 18.29 31.98 -12.08
N LYS A 270 17.17 31.77 -11.41
CA LYS A 270 17.00 32.06 -9.97
C LYS A 270 17.47 30.93 -9.06
N TYR A 271 17.38 29.68 -9.50
CA TYR A 271 17.60 28.49 -8.68
C TYR A 271 18.58 27.51 -9.33
N VAL A 272 19.26 26.74 -8.48
CA VAL A 272 20.09 25.61 -8.89
C VAL A 272 19.26 24.34 -8.76
N PHE A 273 19.05 23.64 -9.87
CA PHE A 273 18.34 22.37 -9.90
C PHE A 273 19.32 21.21 -10.01
N ASP A 274 18.94 20.08 -9.45
CA ASP A 274 19.63 18.80 -9.59
C ASP A 274 19.24 18.20 -10.97
N GLU A 275 20.20 18.19 -11.90
CA GLU A 275 19.99 17.72 -13.28
C GLU A 275 19.54 16.26 -13.31
N ASP A 276 20.12 15.38 -12.48
CA ASP A 276 19.74 13.96 -12.41
C ASP A 276 18.26 13.81 -11.98
N LYS A 277 17.79 14.65 -11.05
CA LYS A 277 16.37 14.67 -10.64
C LYS A 277 15.45 15.16 -11.76
N LEU A 278 15.85 16.19 -12.51
CA LEU A 278 15.06 16.66 -13.66
C LEU A 278 14.99 15.60 -14.75
N ASP A 279 16.09 14.89 -15.02
CA ASP A 279 16.18 13.76 -15.94
C ASP A 279 15.20 12.64 -15.55
N ASP A 280 15.16 12.26 -14.28
CA ASP A 280 14.27 11.21 -13.80
C ASP A 280 12.79 11.60 -13.89
N ILE A 281 12.46 12.87 -13.61
CA ILE A 281 11.11 13.41 -13.82
C ILE A 281 10.74 13.34 -15.30
N TYR A 282 11.65 13.72 -16.18
CA TYR A 282 11.41 13.70 -17.62
C TYR A 282 11.19 12.28 -18.16
N LYS A 283 11.97 11.29 -17.69
CA LYS A 283 11.75 9.87 -17.99
C LYS A 283 10.36 9.41 -17.54
N GLU A 284 9.93 9.78 -16.33
CA GLU A 284 8.60 9.39 -15.82
C GLU A 284 7.46 10.05 -16.63
N LEU A 285 7.63 11.32 -17.04
CA LEU A 285 6.67 11.99 -17.92
C LEU A 285 6.58 11.30 -19.30
N THR A 286 7.68 10.72 -19.79
CA THR A 286 7.76 10.09 -21.12
C THR A 286 7.41 8.60 -21.11
N SER A 287 7.25 7.98 -19.95
CA SER A 287 6.90 6.57 -19.80
C SER A 287 5.52 6.23 -20.36
N GLU A 288 5.42 5.09 -21.07
CA GLU A 288 4.15 4.50 -21.52
C GLU A 288 3.47 3.67 -20.42
N GLU A 289 4.19 3.32 -19.34
CA GLU A 289 3.68 2.48 -18.24
C GLU A 289 2.84 3.26 -17.21
N GLY A 290 2.61 4.55 -17.44
CA GLY A 290 1.88 5.47 -16.56
C GLY A 290 2.80 6.32 -15.68
N TYR A 291 2.20 7.15 -14.81
CA TYR A 291 2.93 8.04 -13.91
C TYR A 291 3.26 7.35 -12.60
N GLY A 292 4.49 7.51 -12.15
CA GLY A 292 4.97 7.02 -10.86
C GLY A 292 4.72 8.03 -9.75
N ASN A 293 5.71 8.18 -8.87
CA ASN A 293 5.61 9.05 -7.69
C ASN A 293 6.24 10.44 -7.90
N LEU A 294 6.99 10.69 -8.99
CA LEU A 294 7.56 12.02 -9.30
C LEU A 294 6.52 12.93 -9.97
N VAL A 295 5.63 12.33 -10.75
CA VAL A 295 4.55 12.98 -11.47
C VAL A 295 3.22 12.47 -10.91
N GLN A 296 2.41 13.36 -10.36
CA GLN A 296 1.12 12.99 -9.77
C GLN A 296 -0.02 13.62 -10.56
N LEU A 297 -1.13 12.89 -10.70
CA LEU A 297 -2.37 13.46 -11.21
C LEU A 297 -3.24 13.89 -10.02
N VAL A 298 -3.29 15.20 -9.74
CA VAL A 298 -4.03 15.77 -8.61
C VAL A 298 -5.18 16.61 -9.16
N SER A 299 -6.41 16.21 -8.86
CA SER A 299 -7.62 16.88 -9.35
C SER A 299 -7.64 17.07 -10.88
N GLY A 300 -7.14 16.07 -11.62
CA GLY A 300 -7.07 16.09 -13.09
C GLY A 300 -5.90 16.88 -13.69
N ARG A 301 -5.02 17.45 -12.87
CA ARG A 301 -3.83 18.20 -13.32
C ARG A 301 -2.56 17.44 -12.97
N TYR A 302 -1.59 17.46 -13.87
CA TYR A 302 -0.24 16.91 -13.65
C TYR A 302 0.50 17.80 -12.65
N GLN A 303 1.11 17.20 -11.63
CA GLN A 303 1.81 17.91 -10.58
C GLN A 303 3.21 17.31 -10.39
N VAL A 304 4.22 18.18 -10.38
CA VAL A 304 5.62 17.84 -10.07
C VAL A 304 6.08 18.73 -8.92
N ALA A 305 6.82 18.17 -7.95
CA ALA A 305 7.44 18.93 -6.88
C ALA A 305 8.97 18.94 -7.06
N LEU A 306 9.54 20.13 -7.18
CA LEU A 306 10.98 20.36 -7.29
C LEU A 306 11.52 20.97 -6.00
N TYR A 307 12.72 20.54 -5.62
CA TYR A 307 13.46 21.01 -4.45
C TYR A 307 14.83 21.50 -4.93
N PRO A 308 14.95 22.79 -5.33
CA PRO A 308 16.22 23.32 -5.78
C PRO A 308 17.28 23.27 -4.67
N GLU A 309 18.54 23.05 -5.05
CA GLU A 309 19.67 22.96 -4.12
C GLU A 309 20.00 24.31 -3.46
N GLY A 310 19.60 25.40 -4.11
CA GLY A 310 19.76 26.75 -3.61
C GLY A 310 19.36 27.79 -4.64
N LYS A 311 19.50 29.06 -4.27
CA LYS A 311 19.41 30.18 -5.22
C LYS A 311 20.73 30.33 -5.96
N ARG A 312 20.67 30.62 -7.26
CA ARG A 312 21.87 31.06 -8.00
C ARG A 312 22.28 32.45 -7.50
N LEU A 313 23.59 32.67 -7.39
CA LEU A 313 24.12 33.99 -7.06
C LEU A 313 23.97 34.90 -8.28
N ASP A 314 23.07 35.88 -8.20
CA ASP A 314 23.03 36.97 -9.17
C ASP A 314 24.36 37.75 -9.07
N THR A 315 25.06 37.86 -10.20
CA THR A 315 26.42 38.41 -10.27
C THR A 315 26.58 39.78 -9.60
N LYS A 316 27.56 39.83 -8.68
CA LYS A 316 28.30 40.99 -8.11
C LYS A 316 27.51 41.95 -7.21
N GLY A 317 27.48 41.60 -5.91
CA GLY A 317 27.35 42.59 -4.84
C GLY A 317 26.67 42.10 -3.56
N ALA A 318 25.99 40.96 -3.60
CA ALA A 318 25.18 40.52 -2.47
C ALA A 318 26.00 39.68 -1.48
N THR A 319 26.55 40.34 -0.46
CA THR A 319 26.79 39.70 0.84
C THR A 319 25.42 39.43 1.48
N ASP A 320 25.16 38.17 1.80
CA ASP A 320 23.98 37.66 2.53
C ASP A 320 22.64 37.65 1.77
N ILE A 321 22.58 36.97 0.62
CA ILE A 321 21.28 36.43 0.18
C ILE A 321 21.00 35.17 1.02
N GLU A 322 20.00 35.24 1.88
CA GLU A 322 19.51 34.09 2.64
C GLU A 322 19.11 32.97 1.65
N ASN A 323 19.91 31.90 1.64
CA ASN A 323 19.69 30.72 0.82
C ASN A 323 18.63 29.82 1.48
N THR A 324 17.44 30.37 1.70
CA THR A 324 16.31 29.63 2.26
C THR A 324 15.90 28.54 1.27
N PRO A 325 15.76 27.27 1.73
CA PRO A 325 15.24 26.20 0.89
C PRO A 325 13.86 26.55 0.30
N VAL A 326 13.59 26.05 -0.91
CA VAL A 326 12.32 26.28 -1.60
C VAL A 326 11.74 24.95 -2.10
N LYS A 327 10.42 24.82 -2.06
CA LYS A 327 9.67 23.78 -2.77
C LYS A 327 8.86 24.44 -3.88
N LEU A 328 9.14 24.10 -5.13
CA LEU A 328 8.36 24.54 -6.29
C LEU A 328 7.39 23.43 -6.67
N VAL A 329 6.10 23.73 -6.66
CA VAL A 329 5.05 22.81 -7.12
C VAL A 329 4.58 23.27 -8.49
N LEU A 330 4.97 22.54 -9.52
CA LEU A 330 4.55 22.78 -10.89
C LEU A 330 3.24 22.06 -11.16
N LYS A 331 2.27 22.73 -11.79
CA LYS A 331 0.97 22.15 -12.16
C LYS A 331 0.64 22.43 -13.62
N ALA A 332 0.27 21.41 -14.37
CA ALA A 332 -0.13 21.56 -15.78
C ALA A 332 -1.41 20.76 -16.08
N ASP A 333 -2.26 21.28 -16.97
CA ASP A 333 -3.44 20.56 -17.46
C ASP A 333 -3.07 19.51 -18.51
N LYS A 334 -1.99 19.77 -19.26
CA LYS A 334 -1.49 18.88 -20.31
C LYS A 334 -0.11 18.37 -19.94
N ILE A 335 0.09 17.08 -20.17
CA ILE A 335 1.40 16.46 -19.97
C ILE A 335 2.47 17.06 -20.88
N LYS A 336 2.10 17.45 -22.10
CA LYS A 336 3.01 18.08 -23.06
C LYS A 336 3.62 19.35 -22.47
N ASP A 337 2.79 20.20 -21.88
CA ASP A 337 3.22 21.48 -21.31
C ASP A 337 4.16 21.24 -20.09
N MET A 338 3.88 20.23 -19.26
CA MET A 338 4.79 19.82 -18.18
C MET A 338 6.13 19.30 -18.71
N LYS A 339 6.12 18.50 -19.79
CA LYS A 339 7.34 17.96 -20.42
C LYS A 339 8.24 19.08 -20.92
N GLU A 340 7.66 20.01 -21.69
CA GLU A 340 8.40 21.16 -22.24
C GLU A 340 8.99 22.00 -21.11
N TYR A 341 8.22 22.29 -20.06
CA TYR A 341 8.70 23.08 -18.92
C TYR A 341 9.83 22.40 -18.13
N ILE A 342 9.77 21.08 -17.93
CA ILE A 342 10.86 20.32 -17.27
C ILE A 342 12.09 20.24 -18.17
N ASP A 343 11.93 20.11 -19.49
CA ASP A 343 13.04 20.09 -20.44
C ASP A 343 13.77 21.45 -20.46
N ASP A 344 13.02 22.55 -20.44
CA ASP A 344 13.58 23.91 -20.37
C ASP A 344 14.29 24.23 -19.04
N LEU A 345 14.03 23.46 -17.98
CA LEU A 345 14.70 23.58 -16.67
C LEU A 345 16.04 22.83 -16.60
N ARG A 346 16.27 21.84 -17.48
CA ARG A 346 17.49 21.02 -17.55
C ARG A 346 18.63 21.81 -18.17
#